data_AF-A0A818MIL5-F1
#
_entry.id   AF-A0A818MIL5-F1
#
_cell.length_a   1.000
_cell.length_b   1.000
_cell.length_c   1.000
_cell.angle_alpha   90.00
_cell.angle_beta   90.00
_cell.angle_gamma   90.00
#
_symmetry.space_group_name_H-M   'P 1'
#
loop_
_entity.id
_entity.type
_entity.pdbx_description
1 polymer ?
#
loop_
_entity_poly.entity_id
_entity_poly.type
_entity_poly.pdbx_seq_one_letter_code
_entity_poly.pdbx_strand_id
1 'polypeptide(L)'
;MPILPPIQSKSDEIINILLLGESGVGKSTFINALVNYLKFKTLKEAENNPIVLIPVSFMIMTGDNFEEHLVKFEGSNFFSNEDHNHLGQSVTQHCKSYVFTLTDGESRGRLFEIQNTQGS
;
A
#
# COMPACT_ATOMS: atom_id res chain seq x y z
N MET A 1 -43.15 -10.96 28.44
CA MET A 1 -42.24 -9.95 27.87
C MET A 1 -41.67 -10.54 26.59
N PRO A 2 -41.74 -9.85 25.42
CA PRO A 2 -41.05 -10.33 24.24
C PRO A 2 -39.54 -10.16 24.45
N ILE A 3 -38.81 -11.23 24.20
CA ILE A 3 -37.35 -11.26 24.18
C ILE A 3 -36.93 -10.55 22.89
N LEU A 4 -36.25 -9.40 23.02
CA LEU A 4 -35.69 -8.71 21.87
C LEU A 4 -34.60 -9.60 21.26
N PRO A 5 -34.54 -9.80 19.93
CA PRO A 5 -33.44 -10.54 19.33
C PRO A 5 -32.09 -9.89 19.71
N PRO A 6 -31.02 -10.69 19.86
CA PRO A 6 -29.70 -10.15 20.17
C PRO A 6 -29.32 -9.15 19.08
N ILE A 7 -28.86 -7.97 19.52
CA ILE A 7 -28.33 -6.93 18.63
C ILE A 7 -27.18 -7.57 17.87
N GLN A 8 -27.38 -7.85 16.59
CA GLN A 8 -26.35 -8.41 15.74
C GLN A 8 -25.33 -7.31 15.48
N SER A 9 -24.26 -7.28 16.28
CA SER A 9 -23.14 -6.39 16.04
C SER A 9 -22.61 -6.69 14.65
N LYS A 10 -22.62 -5.69 13.76
CA LYS A 10 -22.02 -5.78 12.43
C LYS A 10 -20.63 -6.37 12.59
N SER A 11 -20.39 -7.55 12.02
CA SER A 11 -19.07 -8.16 12.04
C SER A 11 -18.07 -7.19 11.42
N ASP A 12 -16.92 -6.98 12.05
CA ASP A 12 -15.80 -6.23 11.47
C ASP A 12 -15.42 -6.90 10.14
N GLU A 13 -15.98 -6.41 9.03
CA GLU A 13 -15.78 -7.01 7.72
C GLU A 13 -14.39 -6.62 7.23
N ILE A 14 -13.54 -7.63 7.04
CA ILE A 14 -12.17 -7.46 6.53
C ILE A 14 -12.08 -7.96 5.11
N ILE A 15 -11.77 -7.06 4.17
CA ILE A 15 -11.48 -7.40 2.78
C ILE A 15 -10.00 -7.75 2.66
N ASN A 16 -9.70 -8.99 2.26
CA ASN A 16 -8.34 -9.45 2.01
C ASN A 16 -8.00 -9.33 0.52
N ILE A 17 -6.92 -8.61 0.20
CA ILE A 17 -6.43 -8.40 -1.17
C ILE A 17 -5.03 -9.02 -1.26
N LEU A 18 -4.84 -9.95 -2.19
CA LEU A 18 -3.55 -10.57 -2.46
C LEU A 18 -2.95 -9.99 -3.74
N LEU A 19 -1.75 -9.42 -3.64
CA LEU A 19 -0.99 -8.90 -4.78
C LEU A 19 0.17 -9.84 -5.10
N LEU A 20 0.16 -10.38 -6.32
CA LEU A 20 1.16 -11.30 -6.85
C LEU A 20 1.92 -10.65 -7.99
N GLY A 21 3.22 -10.88 -8.06
CA GLY A 21 4.07 -10.44 -9.16
C GLY A 21 5.54 -10.55 -8.82
N GLU A 22 6.39 -10.53 -9.85
CA GLU A 22 7.85 -10.56 -9.70
C GLU A 22 8.37 -9.31 -8.96
N SER A 23 9.63 -9.35 -8.52
CA SER A 23 10.28 -8.18 -7.92
C SER A 23 10.36 -7.04 -8.95
N GLY A 24 10.27 -5.80 -8.48
CA GLY A 24 10.43 -4.59 -9.31
C GLY A 24 9.20 -4.18 -10.14
N VAL A 25 8.13 -5.00 -10.23
CA VAL A 25 6.93 -4.68 -11.03
C VAL A 25 6.04 -3.55 -10.46
N GLY A 26 6.42 -2.96 -9.32
CA GLY A 26 5.71 -1.81 -8.74
C GLY A 26 4.56 -2.13 -7.77
N LYS A 27 4.50 -3.35 -7.22
CA LYS A 27 3.45 -3.75 -6.25
C LYS A 27 3.34 -2.80 -5.05
N SER A 28 4.46 -2.45 -4.42
CA SER A 28 4.46 -1.54 -3.26
C SER A 28 3.99 -0.13 -3.63
N THR A 29 4.39 0.38 -4.80
CA THR A 29 3.89 1.65 -5.36
C THR A 29 2.38 1.60 -5.58
N PHE A 30 1.86 0.49 -6.12
CA PHE A 30 0.43 0.28 -6.30
C PHE A 30 -0.32 0.27 -4.96
N ILE A 31 0.22 -0.38 -3.92
CA ILE A 31 -0.38 -0.39 -2.58
C ILE A 31 -0.54 1.03 -2.04
N ASN A 32 0.51 1.85 -2.09
CA ASN A 32 0.43 3.25 -1.67
C ASN A 32 -0.63 4.01 -2.47
N ALA A 33 -0.64 3.88 -3.80
CA ALA A 33 -1.61 4.55 -4.65
C ALA A 33 -3.05 4.13 -4.33
N LEU A 34 -3.30 2.83 -4.14
CA LEU A 34 -4.61 2.28 -3.79
C LEU A 34 -5.11 2.82 -2.45
N VAL A 35 -4.25 2.90 -1.45
CA VAL A 35 -4.64 3.41 -0.12
C VAL A 35 -5.02 4.89 -0.20
N ASN A 36 -4.25 5.69 -0.95
CA ASN A 36 -4.60 7.09 -1.19
C ASN A 36 -5.92 7.22 -1.95
N TYR A 37 -6.12 6.41 -3.00
CA TYR A 37 -7.36 6.37 -3.78
C TYR A 37 -8.58 6.01 -2.91
N LEU A 38 -8.42 5.02 -2.03
CA LEU A 38 -9.50 4.57 -1.15
C LEU A 38 -9.78 5.56 -0.03
N LYS A 39 -8.80 6.35 0.41
CA LYS A 39 -8.95 7.29 1.53
C LYS A 39 -9.49 8.66 1.10
N PHE A 40 -8.92 9.23 0.04
CA PHE A 40 -9.14 10.62 -0.35
C PHE A 40 -10.18 10.72 -1.45
N LYS A 41 -11.01 11.77 -1.41
CA LYS A 41 -12.06 11.95 -2.42
C LYS A 41 -11.51 12.50 -3.74
N THR A 42 -10.37 13.17 -3.69
CA THR A 42 -9.75 13.82 -4.85
C THR A 42 -8.25 13.64 -4.84
N LEU A 43 -7.64 13.63 -6.03
CA LEU A 43 -6.18 13.59 -6.17
C LEU A 43 -5.51 14.77 -5.45
N LYS A 44 -6.08 15.97 -5.56
CA LYS A 44 -5.56 17.18 -4.90
C LYS A 44 -5.50 17.04 -3.38
N GLU A 45 -6.47 16.36 -2.77
CA GLU A 45 -6.45 16.07 -1.33
C GLU A 45 -5.30 15.11 -0.99
N ALA A 46 -5.13 14.05 -1.78
CA ALA A 46 -4.05 13.07 -1.61
C ALA A 46 -2.65 13.67 -1.81
N GLU A 47 -2.48 14.59 -2.77
CA GLU A 47 -1.21 15.26 -3.04
C GLU A 47 -0.70 16.11 -1.87
N ASN A 48 -1.62 16.72 -1.11
CA ASN A 48 -1.24 17.60 0.00
C ASN A 48 -0.78 16.82 1.24
N ASN A 49 -1.28 15.60 1.45
CA ASN A 49 -0.92 14.78 2.60
C ASN A 49 -1.06 13.28 2.29
N PRO A 50 -0.18 12.73 1.44
CA PRO A 50 -0.30 11.36 0.97
C PRO A 50 -0.08 10.37 2.11
N ILE A 51 -0.84 9.29 2.10
CA ILE A 51 -0.59 8.14 2.98
C ILE A 51 0.47 7.26 2.30
N VAL A 52 1.63 7.14 2.94
CA VAL A 52 2.71 6.24 2.51
C VAL A 52 2.79 5.10 3.51
N LEU A 53 2.23 3.94 3.15
CA LEU A 53 2.29 2.73 3.99
C LEU A 53 3.63 2.00 3.82
N ILE A 54 4.17 2.00 2.61
CA ILE A 54 5.38 1.29 2.24
C ILE A 54 6.34 2.31 1.66
N PRO A 55 7.53 2.54 2.26
CA PRO A 55 8.50 3.40 1.64
C PRO A 55 8.89 2.87 0.25
N VAL A 56 8.96 3.77 -0.74
CA VAL A 56 9.32 3.42 -2.12
C VAL A 56 10.30 4.44 -2.68
N SER A 57 11.24 3.97 -3.50
CA SER A 57 12.18 4.82 -4.21
C SER A 57 12.44 4.29 -5.61
N PHE A 58 12.18 5.10 -6.64
CA PHE A 58 12.34 4.71 -8.04
C PHE A 58 12.60 5.94 -8.92
N MET A 59 13.21 5.72 -10.07
CA MET A 59 13.46 6.76 -11.07
C MET A 59 12.29 6.85 -12.05
N ILE A 60 11.90 8.06 -12.42
CA ILE A 60 11.01 8.34 -13.54
C ILE A 60 11.71 9.25 -14.54
N MET A 61 11.35 9.14 -15.81
CA MET A 61 11.77 10.11 -16.83
C MET A 61 10.64 11.09 -17.10
N THR A 62 10.93 12.38 -17.15
CA THR A 62 9.92 13.41 -17.43
C THR A 62 10.34 14.33 -18.56
N GLY A 63 9.32 14.89 -19.23
CA GLY A 63 9.50 15.81 -20.35
C GLY A 63 10.07 15.13 -21.60
N ASP A 64 10.17 15.93 -22.67
CA ASP A 64 10.67 15.47 -23.97
C ASP A 64 12.20 15.26 -23.97
N ASN A 65 12.89 15.80 -22.97
CA ASN A 65 14.34 15.72 -22.81
C ASN A 65 14.81 14.50 -22.01
N PHE A 66 13.89 13.64 -21.57
CA PHE A 66 14.19 12.45 -20.76
C PHE A 66 14.93 12.81 -19.46
N GLU A 67 14.51 13.88 -18.79
CA GLU A 67 15.10 14.27 -17.51
C GLU A 67 14.78 13.21 -16.46
N GLU A 68 15.82 12.71 -15.79
CA GLU A 68 15.70 11.69 -14.76
C GLU A 68 15.32 12.31 -13.41
N HIS A 69 14.24 11.83 -12.81
CA HIS A 69 13.78 12.26 -11.48
C HIS A 69 13.72 11.08 -10.52
N LEU A 70 14.40 11.23 -9.38
CA LEU A 70 14.25 10.32 -8.26
C LEU A 70 12.96 10.63 -7.52
N VAL A 71 12.03 9.69 -7.55
CA VAL A 71 10.85 9.69 -6.70
C VAL A 71 11.19 8.91 -5.43
N LYS A 72 11.00 9.56 -4.28
CA LYS A 72 11.19 8.94 -2.97
C LYS A 72 10.02 9.27 -2.06
N PHE A 73 9.35 8.23 -1.57
CA PHE A 73 8.32 8.33 -0.54
C PHE A 73 8.79 7.57 0.68
N GLU A 74 8.93 8.25 1.80
CA GLU A 74 9.32 7.66 3.08
C GLU A 74 8.07 7.45 3.93
N GLY A 75 7.94 6.27 4.55
CA GLY A 75 6.84 5.98 5.48
C GLY A 75 7.04 6.68 6.82
N SER A 76 5.96 6.91 7.57
CA SER A 76 6.02 7.55 8.89
C SER A 76 6.61 6.68 10.00
N ASN A 77 6.80 5.37 9.75
CA ASN A 77 7.39 4.42 10.69
C ASN A 77 8.56 3.69 10.04
N PHE A 78 9.74 3.84 10.66
CA PHE A 78 10.97 3.12 10.32
C PHE A 78 10.81 1.62 10.62
N PHE A 79 10.34 0.84 9.64
CA PHE A 79 10.50 -0.61 9.68
C PHE A 79 11.93 -0.93 9.25
N SER A 80 12.78 -1.28 10.21
CA SER A 80 14.24 -1.52 10.08
C SER A 80 14.65 -2.69 9.16
N ASN A 81 13.72 -3.27 8.39
CA ASN A 81 13.94 -4.46 7.57
C ASN A 81 13.76 -4.17 6.07
N GLU A 82 13.88 -2.90 5.66
CA GLU A 82 13.88 -2.51 4.26
C GLU A 82 15.25 -1.93 3.89
N ASP A 83 16.01 -2.65 3.07
CA ASP A 83 17.24 -2.12 2.47
C ASP A 83 16.89 -1.12 1.37
N HIS A 84 16.83 0.15 1.76
CA HIS A 84 16.51 1.27 0.89
C HIS A 84 17.72 1.78 0.10
N ASN A 85 18.88 1.13 0.20
CA ASN A 85 20.11 1.62 -0.45
C ASN A 85 20.24 1.24 -1.93
N HIS A 86 19.26 0.51 -2.50
CA HIS A 86 19.30 0.06 -3.89
C HIS A 86 18.11 0.60 -4.70
N LEU A 87 18.40 1.53 -5.61
CA LEU A 87 17.44 2.11 -6.54
C LEU A 87 16.76 1.01 -7.38
N GLY A 88 15.42 1.01 -7.42
CA GLY A 88 14.64 0.14 -8.31
C GLY A 88 14.46 -1.32 -7.86
N GLN A 89 14.97 -1.71 -6.69
CA GLN A 89 14.70 -3.04 -6.11
C GLN A 89 13.45 -3.01 -5.21
N SER A 90 12.54 -3.96 -5.40
CA SER A 90 11.40 -4.13 -4.51
C SER A 90 11.90 -4.71 -3.19
N VAL A 91 11.77 -3.93 -2.12
CA VAL A 91 12.36 -4.18 -0.79
C VAL A 91 11.65 -5.30 0.01
N THR A 92 10.72 -6.02 -0.62
CA THR A 92 9.85 -7.02 0.01
C THR A 92 10.45 -8.44 -0.03
N GLN A 93 11.58 -8.67 0.64
CA GLN A 93 12.25 -10.00 0.71
C GLN A 93 11.36 -11.13 1.28
N HIS A 94 10.30 -10.78 2.02
CA HIS A 94 9.34 -11.71 2.62
C HIS A 94 7.90 -11.21 2.45
N CYS A 95 6.92 -12.12 2.56
CA CYS A 95 5.49 -11.78 2.54
C CYS A 95 5.17 -10.72 3.62
N LYS A 96 4.54 -9.61 3.22
CA LYS A 96 4.12 -8.54 4.13
C LYS A 96 2.61 -8.34 4.08
N SER A 97 2.01 -7.99 5.23
CA SER A 97 0.60 -7.66 5.32
C SER A 97 0.38 -6.25 5.85
N TYR A 98 -0.51 -5.48 5.21
CA TYR A 98 -0.81 -4.10 5.56
C TYR A 98 -2.31 -3.94 5.82
N VAL A 99 -2.68 -3.41 6.98
CA VAL A 99 -4.08 -3.19 7.36
C VAL A 99 -4.40 -1.70 7.34
N PHE A 100 -5.51 -1.33 6.72
CA PHE A 100 -5.98 0.05 6.60
C PHE A 100 -7.51 0.13 6.73
N THR A 101 -8.02 1.30 7.07
CA THR A 101 -9.46 1.55 7.23
C THR A 101 -10.03 2.11 5.92
N LEU A 102 -11.20 1.61 5.51
CA LEU A 102 -11.92 2.10 4.33
C LEU A 102 -12.67 3.41 4.63
N THR A 103 -13.19 4.04 3.58
CA THR A 103 -13.88 5.35 3.67
C THR A 103 -15.18 5.31 4.46
N ASP A 104 -15.79 4.14 4.62
CA ASP A 104 -16.98 3.96 5.45
C ASP A 104 -16.66 3.97 6.96
N GLY A 105 -15.38 3.96 7.33
CA GLY A 105 -14.91 4.02 8.73
C GLY A 105 -15.12 2.74 9.53
N GLU A 106 -15.90 1.79 9.01
CA GLU A 106 -16.26 0.55 9.69
C GLU A 106 -15.54 -0.66 9.07
N SER A 107 -15.34 -0.66 7.76
CA SER A 107 -14.71 -1.78 7.06
C SER A 107 -13.20 -1.64 7.02
N ARG A 108 -12.48 -2.76 7.08
CA ARG A 108 -11.01 -2.78 7.05
C ARG A 108 -10.51 -3.52 5.82
N GLY A 109 -9.49 -2.98 5.18
CA GLY A 109 -8.74 -3.67 4.14
C GLY A 109 -7.48 -4.30 4.71
N ARG A 110 -7.10 -5.48 4.22
CA ARG A 110 -5.81 -6.11 4.45
C ARG A 110 -5.17 -6.47 3.12
N LEU A 111 -4.04 -5.87 2.80
CA LEU A 111 -3.23 -6.24 1.63
C LEU A 111 -2.16 -7.23 2.03
N PHE A 112 -1.96 -8.25 1.21
CA PHE A 112 -0.83 -9.17 1.26
C PHE A 112 0.03 -8.96 0.02
N GLU A 113 1.30 -8.67 0.22
CA GLU A 113 2.28 -8.57 -0.87
C GLU A 113 3.16 -9.82 -0.86
N ILE A 114 3.11 -10.60 -1.93
CA ILE A 114 3.99 -11.76 -2.14
C ILE A 114 4.89 -11.48 -3.35
N GLN A 115 6.19 -11.69 -3.17
CA GLN A 115 7.14 -11.72 -4.28
C GLN A 115 7.27 -13.15 -4.80
N ASN A 116 7.14 -13.32 -6.11
CA ASN A 116 7.57 -14.56 -6.76
C ASN A 116 9.11 -14.53 -6.79
N THR A 117 9.75 -15.32 -5.95
CA THR A 117 11.19 -15.56 -6.03
C THR A 117 11.39 -16.61 -7.12
N GLN A 118 12.04 -16.23 -8.22
CA GLN A 118 12.57 -17.20 -9.16
C GLN A 118 13.47 -18.15 -8.35
N GLY A 119 13.10 -19.43 -8.32
CA GLY A 119 13.90 -20.45 -7.64
C GLY A 119 15.30 -20.45 -8.24
N SER A 120 16.29 -20.25 -7.38
CA SER A 120 17.71 -20.48 -7.69
C SER A 120 17.95 -21.93 -8.10
#